data_AF-A0A258B8W9-F1
#
_entry.id   AF-A0A258B8W9-F1
#
_cell.length_a   1.000
_cell.length_b   1.000
_cell.length_c   1.000
_cell.angle_alpha   90.00
_cell.angle_beta   90.00
_cell.angle_gamma   90.00
#
_symmetry.space_group_name_H-M   'P 1'
#
loop_
_entity.id
_entity.type
_entity.pdbx_description
1 polymer ?
#
loop_
_entity_poly.entity_id
_entity_poly.type
_entity_poly.pdbx_seq_one_letter_code
_entity_poly.pdbx_strand_id
1 'polypeptide(L)'
;PNLLSRSITPVQRQIIEDSQLDVLDAALTLRTGAAYTPVQLTAMRSTYFPVLGDKPAAIAAKKQRLETLLEGAYIASGRATPARVSAPNVPPPPQTNLNKDFGIPAVNAPKFLGFENANR
;
A
#
# COMPACT_ATOMS: atom_id res chain seq x y z
N PRO A 1 8.67 14.76 12.37
CA PRO A 1 7.19 14.76 12.46
C PRO A 1 6.60 13.58 11.65
N ASN A 2 6.08 12.59 12.37
CA ASN A 2 5.67 11.29 11.85
C ASN A 2 4.25 11.40 11.23
N LEU A 3 4.16 11.47 9.89
CA LEU A 3 2.91 11.68 9.14
C LEU A 3 1.92 10.49 9.24
N LEU A 4 2.33 9.38 9.87
CA LEU A 4 1.50 8.18 10.02
C LEU A 4 0.64 8.19 11.30
N SER A 5 0.82 9.16 12.19
CA SER A 5 0.24 9.14 13.53
C SER A 5 -1.17 9.73 13.65
N ARG A 6 -1.79 10.23 12.56
CA ARG A 6 -2.97 11.12 12.67
C ARG A 6 -4.21 10.80 11.82
N SER A 7 -4.37 9.62 11.21
CA SER A 7 -5.58 9.42 10.38
C SER A 7 -6.16 8.01 10.25
N ILE A 8 -5.85 7.07 11.14
CA ILE A 8 -6.66 5.83 11.24
C ILE A 8 -7.36 5.82 12.60
N THR A 9 -8.64 6.19 12.58
CA THR A 9 -9.52 5.96 13.73
C THR A 9 -9.61 4.46 14.00
N PRO A 10 -9.83 4.01 15.26
CA PRO A 10 -9.96 2.59 15.57
C PRO A 10 -11.04 1.89 14.72
N VAL A 11 -12.12 2.61 14.37
CA VAL A 11 -13.19 2.14 13.48
C VAL A 11 -12.68 1.93 12.06
N GLN A 12 -11.95 2.88 11.48
CA GLN A 12 -11.37 2.71 10.14
C GLN A 12 -10.36 1.55 10.09
N ARG A 13 -9.59 1.36 11.17
CA ARG A 13 -8.68 0.21 11.27
C ARG A 13 -9.46 -1.10 11.17
N GLN A 14 -10.53 -1.23 11.95
CA GLN A 14 -11.36 -2.42 11.96
C GLN A 14 -11.93 -2.71 10.56
N ILE A 15 -12.50 -1.71 9.89
CA ILE A 15 -13.04 -1.85 8.53
C ILE A 15 -11.95 -2.33 7.54
N ILE A 16 -10.74 -1.76 7.62
CA ILE A 16 -9.63 -2.15 6.76
C ILE A 16 -9.21 -3.60 7.04
N GLU A 17 -9.08 -3.99 8.31
CA GLU A 17 -8.67 -5.33 8.71
C GLU A 17 -9.70 -6.38 8.28
N ASP A 18 -10.99 -6.10 8.44
CA ASP A 18 -12.08 -6.97 8.02
C ASP A 18 -12.07 -7.12 6.49
N SER A 19 -11.91 -6.02 5.75
CA SER A 19 -11.81 -6.05 4.28
C SER A 19 -10.60 -6.83 3.79
N GLN A 20 -9.48 -6.79 4.50
CA GLN A 20 -8.27 -7.54 4.16
C GLN A 20 -8.49 -9.05 4.30
N LEU A 21 -9.22 -9.48 5.33
CA LEU A 21 -9.56 -10.87 5.54
C LEU A 21 -10.54 -11.37 4.49
N ASP A 22 -11.56 -10.57 4.16
CA ASP A 22 -12.55 -10.89 3.13
C ASP A 22 -11.92 -11.06 1.74
N VAL A 23 -11.02 -10.14 1.35
CA VAL A 23 -10.28 -10.23 0.08
C VAL A 23 -9.39 -11.48 0.05
N LEU A 24 -8.72 -11.83 1.16
CA LEU A 24 -7.90 -13.04 1.22
C LEU A 24 -8.73 -14.31 1.10
N ASP A 25 -9.85 -14.38 1.83
CA ASP A 25 -10.75 -15.52 1.78
C ASP A 25 -11.29 -15.75 0.36
N ALA A 26 -11.83 -14.70 -0.26
CA ALA A 26 -12.34 -14.75 -1.62
C ALA A 26 -11.26 -15.15 -2.63
N ALA A 27 -10.09 -14.51 -2.58
CA ALA A 27 -9.02 -14.79 -3.54
C ALA A 27 -8.44 -16.20 -3.39
N LEU A 28 -8.23 -16.68 -2.17
CA LEU A 28 -7.72 -18.02 -1.91
C LEU A 28 -8.75 -19.10 -2.27
N THR A 29 -10.02 -18.86 -1.94
CA THR A 29 -11.13 -19.76 -2.31
C THR A 29 -11.27 -19.85 -3.82
N LEU A 30 -11.27 -18.73 -4.53
CA LEU A 30 -11.34 -18.72 -6.00
C LEU A 30 -10.14 -19.43 -6.64
N ARG A 31 -8.93 -19.22 -6.10
CA ARG A 31 -7.71 -19.80 -6.67
C ARG A 31 -7.58 -21.31 -6.43
N THR A 32 -7.99 -21.79 -5.26
CA THR A 32 -7.69 -23.16 -4.81
C THR A 32 -8.91 -24.04 -4.61
N GLY A 33 -10.11 -23.45 -4.52
CA GLY A 33 -11.34 -24.14 -4.13
C GLY A 33 -11.38 -24.58 -2.66
N ALA A 34 -10.36 -24.25 -1.86
CA ALA A 34 -10.28 -24.63 -0.46
C ALA A 34 -10.93 -23.56 0.44
N ALA A 35 -11.63 -24.02 1.48
CA ALA A 35 -12.13 -23.16 2.55
C ALA A 35 -11.03 -22.95 3.60
N TYR A 36 -10.76 -21.69 3.95
CA TYR A 36 -9.74 -21.35 4.94
C TYR A 36 -10.37 -20.96 6.27
N THR A 37 -9.68 -21.26 7.36
CA THR A 37 -10.16 -20.84 8.69
C THR A 37 -9.75 -19.39 8.96
N PRO A 38 -10.53 -18.63 9.76
CA PRO A 38 -10.22 -17.23 10.06
C PRO A 38 -8.86 -17.04 10.73
N VAL A 39 -8.40 -18.03 11.52
CA VAL A 39 -7.07 -18.02 12.16
C VAL A 39 -5.96 -18.13 11.12
N GLN A 40 -6.12 -19.00 10.11
CA GLN A 40 -5.15 -19.14 9.02
C GLN A 40 -5.09 -17.86 8.17
N LEU A 41 -6.23 -17.27 7.84
CA LEU A 41 -6.30 -16.01 7.11
C LEU A 41 -5.61 -14.87 7.88
N THR A 42 -5.82 -14.80 9.20
CA THR A 42 -5.16 -13.81 10.06
C THR A 42 -3.65 -13.98 10.07
N ALA A 43 -3.15 -15.22 10.15
CA ALA A 43 -1.72 -15.50 10.05
C ALA A 43 -1.15 -15.07 8.69
N MET A 44 -1.87 -15.36 7.60
CA MET A 44 -1.47 -15.03 6.23
C MET A 44 -1.56 -13.53 5.91
N ARG A 45 -2.41 -12.77 6.62
CA ARG A 45 -2.55 -11.30 6.44
C ARG A 45 -1.22 -10.57 6.44
N SER A 46 -0.33 -10.92 7.36
CA SER A 46 1.00 -10.33 7.49
C SER A 46 1.91 -10.55 6.27
N THR A 47 1.64 -11.57 5.47
CA THR A 47 2.42 -11.96 4.28
C THR A 47 2.04 -11.15 3.04
N TYR A 48 0.79 -10.70 2.96
CA TYR A 48 0.24 -9.99 1.80
C TYR A 48 0.02 -8.50 2.05
N PHE A 49 -0.25 -8.10 3.29
CA PHE A 49 -0.52 -6.72 3.65
C PHE A 49 0.62 -6.09 4.47
N PRO A 50 0.94 -4.81 4.22
CA PRO A 50 1.90 -4.06 5.01
C PRO A 50 1.49 -3.94 6.48
N VAL A 51 2.46 -4.06 7.37
CA VAL A 51 2.30 -3.81 8.81
C VAL A 51 3.01 -2.51 9.17
N LEU A 52 2.57 -1.85 10.25
CA LEU A 52 3.24 -0.67 10.79
C LEU A 52 4.73 -0.98 11.03
N GLY A 53 5.60 -0.17 10.43
CA GLY A 53 7.05 -0.34 10.52
C GLY A 53 7.70 -1.13 9.38
N ASP A 54 6.94 -1.63 8.41
CA ASP A 54 7.52 -2.24 7.20
C ASP A 54 8.35 -1.23 6.39
N LYS A 55 9.52 -1.67 5.95
CA LYS A 55 10.38 -0.91 5.05
C LYS A 55 9.75 -0.86 3.64
N PRO A 56 10.02 0.19 2.84
CA PRO A 56 9.44 0.33 1.50
C PRO A 56 9.68 -0.89 0.59
N ALA A 57 10.85 -1.54 0.71
CA ALA A 57 11.14 -2.77 -0.02
C ALA A 57 10.22 -3.95 0.37
N ALA A 58 9.90 -4.10 1.66
CA ALA A 58 8.97 -5.11 2.14
C ALA A 58 7.54 -4.83 1.66
N ILE A 59 7.14 -3.56 1.67
CA ILE A 59 5.83 -3.12 1.15
C ILE A 59 5.69 -3.50 -0.34
N ALA A 60 6.71 -3.22 -1.16
CA ALA A 60 6.69 -3.55 -2.57
C ALA A 60 6.61 -5.07 -2.82
N ALA A 61 7.39 -5.86 -2.07
CA ALA A 61 7.37 -7.32 -2.18
C ALA A 61 5.99 -7.91 -1.79
N LYS A 62 5.39 -7.40 -0.71
CA LYS A 62 4.04 -7.81 -0.25
C LYS A 62 2.97 -7.44 -1.28
N LYS A 63 3.05 -6.23 -1.84
CA LYS A 63 2.17 -5.79 -2.93
C LYS A 63 2.23 -6.74 -4.13
N GLN A 64 3.43 -7.08 -4.59
CA GLN A 64 3.61 -8.00 -5.72
C GLN A 64 3.00 -9.39 -5.44
N ARG A 65 3.16 -9.91 -4.21
CA ARG A 65 2.55 -11.18 -3.79
C ARG A 65 1.03 -11.13 -3.82
N LEU A 66 0.45 -10.03 -3.33
CA LEU A 66 -0.99 -9.81 -3.35
C LEU A 66 -1.51 -9.72 -4.80
N GLU A 67 -0.83 -8.97 -5.66
CA GLU A 67 -1.19 -8.86 -7.08
C GLU A 67 -1.14 -10.22 -7.78
N THR A 68 -0.11 -11.02 -7.51
CA THR A 68 0.02 -12.39 -8.05
C THR A 68 -1.11 -13.30 -7.58
N LEU A 69 -1.52 -13.18 -6.30
CA LEU A 69 -2.64 -13.93 -5.75
C LEU A 69 -3.96 -13.54 -6.44
N LEU A 70 -4.20 -12.24 -6.59
CA LEU A 70 -5.40 -11.71 -7.22
C LEU A 70 -5.47 -12.07 -8.71
N GLU A 71 -4.34 -12.04 -9.42
CA GLU A 71 -4.27 -12.49 -10.81
C GLU A 71 -4.60 -13.97 -10.93
N GLY A 72 -4.04 -14.81 -10.05
CA GLY A 72 -4.35 -16.24 -10.02
C GLY A 72 -5.82 -16.52 -9.70
N ALA A 73 -6.41 -15.76 -8.77
CA ALA A 73 -7.84 -15.84 -8.45
C ALA A 73 -8.71 -15.38 -9.62
N TYR A 74 -8.31 -14.31 -10.32
CA TYR A 74 -9.01 -13.78 -11.49
C TYR A 74 -9.02 -14.78 -12.66
N ILE A 75 -7.88 -15.41 -12.93
CA ILE A 75 -7.78 -16.47 -13.95
C ILE A 75 -8.65 -17.68 -13.54
N ALA A 76 -8.59 -18.09 -12.27
CA ALA A 76 -9.34 -19.23 -11.76
C ALA A 76 -10.86 -18.99 -11.73
N SER A 77 -11.32 -17.75 -11.56
CA SER A 77 -12.75 -17.40 -11.57
C SER A 77 -13.42 -17.52 -12.94
N GLY A 78 -12.65 -17.77 -14.01
CA GLY A 78 -13.19 -18.00 -15.36
C GLY A 78 -13.82 -16.77 -16.02
N ARG A 79 -14.54 -16.98 -17.14
CA ARG A 79 -15.11 -15.95 -18.06
C ARG A 79 -16.14 -14.98 -17.43
N ALA A 80 -16.29 -14.93 -16.11
CA ALA A 80 -17.30 -14.14 -15.41
C ALA A 80 -16.88 -12.68 -15.12
N THR A 81 -15.62 -12.31 -15.38
CA THR A 81 -15.11 -11.01 -14.95
C THR A 81 -14.74 -10.11 -16.15
N PRO A 82 -15.31 -8.89 -16.27
CA PRO A 82 -14.76 -7.89 -17.18
C PRO A 82 -13.31 -7.56 -16.78
N ALA A 83 -12.50 -7.18 -17.77
CA ALA A 83 -11.09 -6.86 -17.58
C ALA A 83 -10.87 -5.97 -16.36
N ARG A 84 -9.94 -6.37 -15.49
CA ARG A 84 -9.53 -5.60 -14.31
C ARG A 84 -9.10 -4.20 -14.78
N VAL A 85 -9.93 -3.19 -14.53
CA VAL A 85 -9.55 -1.80 -14.75
C VAL A 85 -8.48 -1.49 -13.70
N SER A 86 -7.23 -1.52 -14.14
CA SER A 86 -6.08 -1.21 -13.30
C SER A 86 -6.21 0.23 -12.79
N ALA A 87 -6.28 0.33 -11.46
CA ALA A 87 -6.29 1.53 -10.62
C ALA A 87 -7.62 2.28 -10.53
N PRO A 88 -8.22 2.41 -9.31
CA PRO A 88 -8.86 3.67 -8.98
C PRO A 88 -7.80 4.76 -9.15
N ASN A 89 -8.13 5.82 -9.89
CA ASN A 89 -7.35 7.05 -9.95
C ASN A 89 -7.33 7.66 -8.53
N VAL A 90 -6.48 7.13 -7.65
CA VAL A 90 -6.17 7.79 -6.39
C VAL A 90 -5.32 8.99 -6.81
N PRO A 91 -5.83 10.22 -6.68
CA PRO A 91 -5.03 11.39 -7.00
C PRO A 91 -3.71 11.27 -6.22
N PRO A 92 -2.57 11.63 -6.84
CA PRO A 92 -1.31 11.66 -6.11
C PRO A 92 -1.53 12.47 -4.83
N PRO A 93 -1.03 11.99 -3.67
CA PRO A 93 -1.19 12.74 -2.43
C PRO A 93 -0.74 14.18 -2.67
N PRO A 94 -1.50 15.18 -2.18
CA PRO A 94 -1.17 16.58 -2.43
C PRO A 94 0.29 16.80 -2.02
N GLN A 95 1.11 17.21 -2.99
CA GLN A 95 2.48 17.60 -2.75
C GLN A 95 2.45 18.92 -1.98
N THR A 96 2.28 18.83 -0.66
CA THR A 96 2.40 19.98 0.24
C THR A 96 3.82 20.51 0.10
N ASN A 97 3.97 21.60 -0.66
CA ASN A 97 5.21 22.35 -0.72
C ASN A 97 5.34 23.07 0.63
N LEU A 98 6.03 22.44 1.59
CA LEU A 98 6.27 23.02 2.93
C LEU A 98 6.76 24.48 2.88
N ASN A 99 7.47 24.85 1.81
CA ASN A 99 8.00 26.20 1.63
C ASN A 99 6.91 27.25 1.35
N LYS A 100 5.77 26.87 0.74
CA LYS A 100 4.66 27.78 0.45
C LYS A 100 3.72 27.95 1.64
N ASP A 101 3.46 26.88 2.37
CA ASP A 101 2.42 26.89 3.43
C ASP A 101 2.87 27.57 4.73
N PHE A 102 4.17 27.68 4.97
CA PHE A 102 4.73 28.34 6.16
C PHE A 102 5.36 29.70 5.89
N GLY A 103 5.21 30.25 4.67
CA GLY A 103 5.73 31.58 4.32
C GLY A 103 7.22 31.76 4.60
N ILE A 104 8.00 30.68 4.55
CA ILE A 104 9.44 30.74 4.84
C ILE A 104 10.10 31.32 3.59
N PRO A 105 10.76 32.49 3.66
CA PRO A 105 11.50 33.01 2.52
C PRO A 105 12.55 31.98 2.11
N ALA A 106 12.71 31.76 0.81
CA ALA A 106 13.77 30.91 0.28
C ALA A 106 15.11 31.44 0.79
N VAL A 107 15.65 30.82 1.84
CA VAL A 107 16.96 31.15 2.36
C VAL A 107 17.94 30.68 1.30
N ASN A 108 18.47 31.64 0.54
CA ASN A 108 19.63 31.43 -0.30
C ASN A 108 20.74 30.95 0.62
N ALA A 109 20.97 29.63 0.67
CA ALA A 109 21.96 29.05 1.56
C ALA A 109 23.31 29.71 1.26
N PRO A 110 24.02 30.24 2.27
CA PRO A 110 25.32 30.81 2.04
C PRO A 110 26.25 29.72 1.51
N LYS A 111 26.95 30.02 0.42
CA LYS A 111 27.99 29.18 -0.18
C LYS A 111 29.13 28.99 0.83
N PHE A 112 29.02 28.02 1.72
CA PHE A 112 30.13 27.56 2.55
C PHE A 112 30.54 26.15 2.11
N LEU A 113 31.69 26.12 1.44
CA LEU A 113 32.63 25.01 1.32
C LEU A 113 32.08 23.62 0.90
N GLY A 114 32.18 23.33 -0.40
CA GLY A 114 32.95 22.13 -0.80
C GLY A 114 32.21 20.85 -1.20
N PHE A 115 30.93 20.85 -1.56
CA PHE A 115 30.33 19.68 -2.23
C PHE A 115 29.67 20.08 -3.54
N GLU A 116 30.49 19.99 -4.58
CA GLU A 116 30.15 20.11 -5.98
C GLU A 116 29.12 19.05 -6.38
N ASN A 117 27.99 19.50 -6.95
CA ASN A 117 27.09 18.63 -7.70
C ASN A 117 27.80 18.25 -9.01
N ALA A 118 28.52 17.14 -9.01
CA ALA A 118 28.90 16.46 -10.23
C ALA A 118 27.67 15.72 -10.78
N ASN A 119 26.95 16.35 -11.70
CA ASN A 119 26.05 15.64 -12.61
C ASN A 119 26.36 16.13 -14.03
N ARG A 120 27.14 15.32 -14.77
CA ARG A 120 27.14 15.33 -16.23
C ARG A 120 26.01 14.43 -16.71
#